data_AF-A0A1D2R0Y9-F1
#
_entry.id   AF-A0A1D2R0Y9-F1
#
_cell.length_a   1.000
_cell.length_b   1.000
_cell.length_c   1.000
_cell.angle_alpha   90.00
_cell.angle_beta   90.00
_cell.angle_gamma   90.00
#
_symmetry.space_group_name_H-M   'P 1'
#
loop_
_entity.id
_entity.type
_entity.pdbx_description
1 polymer ?
#
loop_
_entity_poly.entity_id
_entity_poly.type
_entity_poly.pdbx_seq_one_letter_code
_entity_poly.pdbx_strand_id
1 'polypeptide(L)'
;MKFETIRSEYVEYGNKFIEISRKRVEGGDAENEGEEFLNISKGYYTPTGEKRYKGGLGFPVDSELVGQISDKLKAMVSESEE
;
A
#
# COMPACT_ATOMS: atom_id res chain seq x y z
N MET A 1 -5.19 17.60 3.77
CA MET A 1 -5.71 16.22 3.75
C MET A 1 -4.98 15.43 4.81
N LYS A 2 -5.68 15.02 5.87
CA LYS A 2 -5.13 14.03 6.81
C LYS A 2 -5.75 12.68 6.48
N PHE A 3 -5.12 11.61 6.93
CA PHE A 3 -5.59 10.26 6.68
C PHE A 3 -5.44 9.43 7.94
N GLU A 4 -6.50 8.72 8.31
CA GLU A 4 -6.47 7.69 9.34
C GLU A 4 -6.04 6.36 8.70
N THR A 5 -5.17 5.61 9.37
CA THR A 5 -4.84 4.25 8.93
C THR A 5 -5.73 3.27 9.68
N ILE A 6 -6.64 2.62 8.96
CA ILE A 6 -7.55 1.61 9.52
C ILE A 6 -6.79 0.32 9.80
N ARG A 7 -5.95 -0.11 8.86
CA ARG A 7 -5.16 -1.35 8.96
C ARG A 7 -3.91 -1.26 8.10
N SER A 8 -2.82 -1.87 8.56
CA SER A 8 -1.60 -2.07 7.77
C SER A 8 -1.07 -3.49 7.96
N GLU A 9 -0.64 -4.10 6.86
CA GLU A 9 0.10 -5.35 6.81
C GLU A 9 1.47 -5.08 6.20
N TYR A 10 2.49 -5.84 6.64
CA TYR A 10 3.87 -5.64 6.20
C TYR A 10 4.45 -6.92 5.61
N VAL A 11 5.17 -6.76 4.51
CA VAL A 11 6.01 -7.80 3.90
C VAL A 11 7.45 -7.32 3.95
N GLU A 12 8.29 -8.01 4.72
CA GLU A 12 9.69 -7.64 4.93
C GLU A 12 10.61 -8.43 4.00
N TYR A 13 11.66 -7.77 3.50
CA TYR A 13 12.67 -8.38 2.65
C TYR A 13 14.02 -7.67 2.84
N GLY A 14 14.96 -8.35 3.51
CA GLY A 14 16.21 -7.74 3.96
C GLY A 14 15.94 -6.60 4.95
N ASN A 15 16.51 -5.41 4.70
CA ASN A 15 16.24 -4.20 5.49
C ASN A 15 15.09 -3.35 4.94
N LYS A 16 14.29 -3.89 4.01
CA LYS A 16 13.20 -3.19 3.33
C LYS A 16 11.86 -3.80 3.70
N PHE A 17 10.80 -3.04 3.47
CA PHE A 17 9.44 -3.51 3.65
C PHE A 17 8.53 -2.99 2.55
N ILE A 18 7.48 -3.76 2.25
CA ILE A 18 6.28 -3.31 1.56
C ILE A 18 5.18 -3.23 2.62
N GLU A 19 4.54 -2.07 2.75
CA GLU A 19 3.36 -1.88 3.57
C GLU A 19 2.13 -1.89 2.66
N ILE A 20 1.13 -2.71 3.00
CA ILE A 20 -0.20 -2.68 2.38
C ILE A 20 -1.15 -2.14 3.45
N SER A 21 -1.70 -0.96 3.21
CA SER A 21 -2.49 -0.21 4.21
C SER A 21 -3.85 0.18 3.66
N ARG A 22 -4.89 0.07 4.50
CA ARG A 22 -6.22 0.65 4.24
C ARG A 22 -6.33 1.92 5.07
N LYS A 23 -6.64 3.03 4.41
CA LYS A 23 -6.70 4.36 5.02
C LYS A 23 -8.03 5.02 4.73
N ARG A 24 -8.45 5.92 5.60
CA ARG A 24 -9.63 6.76 5.46
C ARG A 24 -9.21 8.22 5.44
N VAL A 25 -9.84 9.03 4.59
CA VAL A 25 -9.61 10.47 4.57
C VAL A 25 -10.24 11.12 5.81
N GLU A 26 -9.42 11.81 6.60
CA GLU A 26 -9.87 12.65 7.71
C GLU A 26 -9.58 14.11 7.39
N GLY A 27 -10.63 14.92 7.21
CA GLY A 27 -10.52 16.36 7.05
C GLY A 27 -10.04 16.85 5.67
N GLY A 28 -10.90 17.65 5.05
CA GLY A 28 -10.72 18.28 3.73
C GLY A 28 -12.06 18.85 3.23
N ASP A 29 -12.13 19.22 1.95
CA ASP A 29 -13.42 19.45 1.28
C ASP A 29 -14.33 18.22 1.45
N ALA A 30 -15.60 18.47 1.77
CA ALA A 30 -16.59 17.45 2.15
C ALA A 30 -16.80 16.34 1.10
N GLU A 31 -16.30 16.54 -0.11
CA GLU A 31 -16.47 15.62 -1.24
C GLU A 31 -15.75 14.28 -1.06
N ASN A 32 -14.65 14.24 -0.30
CA ASN A 32 -13.84 13.03 -0.11
C ASN A 32 -13.71 12.63 1.37
N GLU A 33 -14.47 13.26 2.29
CA GLU A 33 -14.41 12.93 3.72
C GLU A 33 -15.02 11.55 3.97
N GLY A 34 -14.31 10.71 4.73
CA GLY A 34 -14.76 9.35 5.03
C GLY A 34 -14.50 8.32 3.92
N GLU A 35 -14.03 8.74 2.75
CA GLU A 35 -13.63 7.81 1.70
C GLU A 35 -12.42 6.98 2.12
N GLU A 36 -12.45 5.70 1.73
CA GLU A 36 -11.40 4.75 2.03
C GLU A 36 -10.61 4.40 0.78
N PHE A 37 -9.31 4.23 0.95
CA PHE A 37 -8.40 3.84 -0.11
C PHE A 37 -7.37 2.83 0.41
N LEU A 38 -6.86 2.02 -0.51
CA LEU A 38 -5.71 1.16 -0.28
C LEU A 38 -4.44 1.90 -0.68
N ASN A 39 -3.36 1.63 0.03
CA ASN A 39 -2.07 2.22 -0.24
C ASN A 39 -0.98 1.16 -0.07
N ILE A 40 -0.22 0.94 -1.15
CA ILE A 40 0.96 0.08 -1.16
C ILE A 40 2.20 0.97 -1.11
N SER A 41 2.91 0.94 0.02
CA SER A 41 4.13 1.72 0.22
C SER A 41 5.36 0.84 0.23
N LYS A 42 6.49 1.34 -0.26
CA LYS A 42 7.82 0.75 -0.04
C LYS A 42 8.61 1.58 0.96
N GLY A 43 9.36 0.91 1.82
CA GLY A 43 10.22 1.56 2.80
C GLY A 43 11.41 0.71 3.20
N TYR A 44 12.19 1.24 4.14
CA TYR A 44 13.36 0.58 4.70
C TYR A 44 13.56 0.96 6.16
N TYR A 45 14.28 0.10 6.87
CA TYR A 45 14.73 0.34 8.24
C TYR A 45 16.09 1.03 8.23
N THR A 46 16.24 2.10 9.01
CA THR A 46 17.54 2.75 9.27
C THR A 46 18.41 1.85 10.16
N PRO A 47 19.73 2.14 10.28
CA PRO A 47 20.58 1.42 11.24
C PRO A 47 20.10 1.53 12.70
N THR A 48 19.34 2.57 13.01
CA THR A 48 18.69 2.80 14.32
C THR A 48 17.35 2.06 14.47
N GLY A 49 16.90 1.33 13.43
CA GLY A 49 15.64 0.57 13.43
C GLY A 49 14.39 1.37 13.05
N GLU A 50 14.54 2.64 12.66
CA GLU A 50 13.41 3.50 12.32
C GLU A 50 12.90 3.23 10.89
N LYS A 51 11.59 3.29 10.70
CA LYS A 51 10.96 3.12 9.37
C LYS A 51 11.07 4.41 8.56
N ARG A 52 11.57 4.28 7.32
CA ARG A 52 11.56 5.35 6.31
C ARG A 52 10.86 4.90 5.04
N TYR A 53 9.84 5.65 4.64
CA TYR A 53 9.10 5.43 3.40
C TYR A 53 9.85 6.07 2.22
N LYS A 54 9.91 5.35 1.09
CA LYS A 54 10.53 5.83 -0.16
C LYS A 54 9.53 6.15 -1.26
N GLY A 55 8.30 5.65 -1.16
CA GLY A 55 7.24 5.92 -2.11
C GLY A 55 6.06 4.98 -1.89
N GLY A 56 4.93 5.31 -2.47
CA GLY A 56 3.73 4.48 -2.40
C GLY A 56 2.76 4.82 -3.51
N LEU A 57 1.78 3.93 -3.68
CA LEU A 57 0.69 4.03 -4.62
C LEU A 57 -0.62 3.88 -3.87
N GLY A 58 -1.45 4.93 -3.91
CA GLY A 58 -2.81 4.93 -3.39
C GLY A 58 -3.83 4.65 -4.49
N PHE A 59 -4.85 3.85 -4.19
CA PHE A 59 -5.94 3.53 -5.12
C PHE A 59 -7.23 3.20 -4.35
N PRO A 60 -8.42 3.32 -4.97
CA PRO A 60 -9.70 3.06 -4.32
C PRO A 60 -9.82 1.64 -3.75
N VAL A 61 -10.67 1.46 -2.72
CA VAL A 61 -11.04 0.12 -2.22
C VAL A 61 -12.04 -0.52 -3.18
N ASP A 62 -11.54 -0.96 -4.33
CA ASP A 62 -12.31 -1.65 -5.37
C ASP A 62 -11.84 -3.10 -5.53
N SER A 63 -12.77 -4.06 -5.44
CA SER A 63 -12.43 -5.48 -5.44
C SER A 63 -11.95 -5.97 -6.81
N GLU A 64 -12.46 -5.41 -7.91
CA GLU A 64 -12.05 -5.78 -9.27
C GLU A 64 -10.62 -5.30 -9.55
N LEU A 65 -10.33 -4.04 -9.25
CA LEU A 65 -8.99 -3.46 -9.36
C LEU A 65 -7.97 -4.23 -8.51
N VAL A 66 -8.31 -4.55 -7.27
CA VAL A 66 -7.43 -5.34 -6.38
C VAL A 66 -7.18 -6.75 -6.94
N GLY A 67 -8.22 -7.39 -7.48
CA GLY A 67 -8.11 -8.69 -8.15
C GLY A 67 -7.16 -8.63 -9.33
N GLN A 68 -7.35 -7.65 -10.22
CA GLN A 68 -6.49 -7.45 -11.40
C GLN A 68 -5.03 -7.17 -11.03
N ILE A 69 -4.78 -6.34 -10.00
CA ILE A 69 -3.43 -6.09 -9.50
C ILE A 69 -2.81 -7.39 -8.97
N SER A 70 -3.57 -8.17 -8.19
CA SER A 70 -3.10 -9.45 -7.64
C SER A 70 -2.72 -10.44 -8.73
N ASP A 71 -3.57 -10.59 -9.75
CA ASP A 71 -3.35 -11.54 -10.84
C ASP A 71 -2.15 -11.13 -11.71
N LYS A 72 -2.02 -9.84 -12.01
CA LYS A 72 -0.84 -9.32 -12.72
C LYS A 72 0.45 -9.52 -11.91
N LEU A 73 0.41 -9.30 -10.60
CA LEU A 73 1.57 -9.54 -9.73
C LEU A 73 1.99 -11.01 -9.75
N LYS A 74 1.04 -11.95 -9.71
CA LYS A 74 1.32 -13.40 -9.79
C LYS A 74 1.88 -13.80 -11.16
N ALA A 75 1.33 -13.23 -12.24
CA ALA A 75 1.79 -13.49 -13.60
C ALA A 75 3.27 -13.09 -13.78
N MET A 76 3.69 -11.93 -13.25
CA MET A 76 5.09 -11.48 -13.32
C MET A 76 6.10 -12.43 -12.64
N VAL A 77 5.64 -13.29 -11.72
CA VAL A 77 6.49 -14.31 -11.08
C VAL A 77 6.48 -15.62 -11.88
N SER A 78 5.41 -15.89 -12.64
CA SER A 78 5.22 -17.16 -13.35
C SER A 78 5.85 -17.18 -14.75
N GLU A 79 6.19 -16.02 -15.33
CA GLU A 79 6.83 -15.91 -16.66
C GLU A 79 8.36 -16.18 -16.67
N SER A 80 8.92 -16.78 -15.61
CA SER A 80 10.35 -17.11 -15.53
C SER A 80 10.66 -18.60 -15.81
N GLU A 81 9.70 -19.39 -16.31
CA GLU A 81 9.87 -20.82 -16.60
C GLU A 81 9.76 -21.21 -18.09
N GLU A 82 10.07 -20.32 -19.04
CA GLU A 82 10.27 -20.68 -20.46
C GLU A 82 11.69 -20.38 -20.96
#